data_AF-A0A969LJH4-F1
#
_entry.id   AF-A0A969LJH4-F1
#
_cell.length_a   1.000
_cell.length_b   1.000
_cell.length_c   1.000
_cell.angle_alpha   90.00
_cell.angle_beta   90.00
_cell.angle_gamma   90.00
#
_symmetry.space_group_name_H-M   'P 1'
#
loop_
_entity.id
_entity.type
_entity.pdbx_description
1 polymer ?
#
loop_
_entity_poly.entity_id
_entity_poly.type
_entity_poly.pdbx_seq_one_letter_code
_entity_poly.pdbx_strand_id
1 'polypeptide(L)' 'MRAIWGADDSTALPSIEARYDALREGHPELVTHTVPDAGHWVMYEQPDAYLSALMQMLRD' A
#
# COMPACT_ATOMS: atom_id res chain seq x y z
N MET A 1 12.36 -0.63 -0.34
CA MET A 1 11.25 0.09 -1.03
C MET A 1 10.02 0.09 -0.12
N ARG A 2 9.05 1.01 -0.32
CA ARG A 2 7.82 1.09 0.49
C ARG A 2 6.59 1.16 -0.42
N ALA A 3 5.51 0.47 -0.07
CA ALA A 3 4.25 0.48 -0.82
C ALA A 3 3.05 0.58 0.13
N ILE A 4 2.15 1.53 -0.14
CA ILE A 4 0.87 1.69 0.56
C ILE A 4 -0.24 1.52 -0.46
N TRP A 5 -1.21 0.65 -0.17
CA TRP A 5 -2.33 0.34 -1.06
C TRP A 5 -3.67 0.48 -0.32
N GLY A 6 -4.76 0.83 -1.01
CA GLY A 6 -6.11 0.72 -0.46
C GLY A 6 -6.66 -0.71 -0.61
N ALA A 7 -7.33 -1.24 0.41
CA ALA A 7 -7.86 -2.60 0.45
C ALA A 7 -8.88 -2.92 -0.66
N ASP A 8 -9.59 -1.89 -1.13
CA ASP A 8 -10.69 -1.99 -2.10
C ASP A 8 -10.26 -1.51 -3.50
N ASP A 9 -8.95 -1.44 -3.78
CA ASP A 9 -8.46 -1.01 -5.08
C ASP A 9 -8.79 -2.02 -6.20
N SER A 10 -9.82 -1.70 -6.98
CA SER A 10 -10.27 -2.51 -8.12
C SER A 10 -9.27 -2.63 -9.28
N THR A 11 -8.21 -1.80 -9.29
CA THR A 11 -7.12 -1.88 -10.27
C THR A 11 -6.01 -2.84 -9.85
N ALA A 12 -5.98 -3.27 -8.59
CA ALA A 12 -4.97 -4.16 -8.02
C ALA A 12 -5.20 -5.64 -8.41
N LEU A 13 -5.28 -5.93 -9.71
CA LEU A 13 -5.57 -7.27 -10.22
C LEU A 13 -4.31 -8.17 -10.23
N PRO A 14 -4.38 -9.47 -9.90
CA PRO A 14 -5.54 -10.18 -9.41
C PRO A 14 -5.85 -9.92 -7.93
N SER A 15 -4.88 -9.44 -7.15
CA SER A 15 -5.04 -9.00 -5.76
C SER A 15 -3.91 -8.04 -5.37
N ILE A 16 -4.09 -7.35 -4.24
CA ILE A 16 -3.05 -6.50 -3.63
C ILE A 16 -1.82 -7.33 -3.27
N GLU A 17 -2.01 -8.52 -2.69
CA GLU A 17 -0.92 -9.45 -2.36
C GLU A 17 -0.10 -9.82 -3.60
N ALA A 18 -0.75 -10.09 -4.73
CA ALA A 18 -0.03 -10.38 -5.97
C ALA A 18 0.81 -9.18 -6.46
N ARG A 19 0.36 -7.95 -6.21
CA ARG A 19 1.17 -6.75 -6.47
C ARG A 19 2.36 -6.65 -5.53
N TYR A 20 2.18 -6.97 -4.25
CA TYR A 20 3.30 -7.01 -3.31
C TYR A 20 4.32 -8.08 -3.63
N ASP A 21 3.88 -9.28 -4.04
CA ASP A 21 4.78 -10.35 -4.42
C ASP A 21 5.62 -9.96 -5.64
N ALA A 22 5.00 -9.37 -6.67
CA ALA A 22 5.72 -8.85 -7.83
C ALA A 22 6.75 -7.76 -7.47
N LEU A 23 6.43 -6.86 -6.52
CA LEU A 23 7.39 -5.86 -6.04
C LEU A 23 8.53 -6.49 -5.24
N ARG A 24 8.27 -7.54 -4.46
CA ARG A 24 9.29 -8.26 -3.67
C ARG A 24 10.33 -8.96 -4.55
N GLU A 25 9.97 -9.37 -5.77
CA GLU A 25 10.93 -9.97 -6.72
C GLU A 25 12.12 -9.03 -7.00
N GLY A 26 11.87 -7.73 -7.13
CA GLY A 26 12.91 -6.72 -7.33
C GLY A 26 13.41 -6.05 -6.04
N HIS A 27 12.61 -6.10 -4.97
CA HIS A 27 12.87 -5.42 -3.71
C HIS A 27 12.58 -6.33 -2.51
N PRO A 28 13.50 -7.24 -2.14
CA PRO A 28 13.33 -8.14 -1.00
C PRO A 28 13.10 -7.41 0.33
N GLU A 29 13.55 -6.16 0.44
CA GLU A 29 13.37 -5.28 1.60
C GLU A 29 12.03 -4.51 1.59
N LEU A 30 11.09 -4.88 0.72
CA LEU A 30 9.80 -4.20 0.59
C LEU A 30 9.03 -4.18 1.93
N VAL A 31 8.67 -2.97 2.36
CA VAL A 31 7.71 -2.74 3.44
C VAL A 31 6.36 -2.37 2.83
N THR A 32 5.31 -3.05 3.27
CA THR A 32 3.95 -2.94 2.71
C THR A 32 2.94 -2.54 3.78
N HIS A 33 1.95 -1.75 3.41
CA HIS A 33 0.79 -1.48 4.26
C HIS A 33 -0.48 -1.35 3.40
N THR A 34 -1.55 -2.02 3.83
CA THR A 34 -2.86 -1.94 3.19
C THR A 34 -3.81 -1.16 4.09
N VAL A 35 -4.41 -0.08 3.57
CA VAL A 35 -5.35 0.77 4.28
C VAL A 35 -6.77 0.22 4.06
N PRO A 36 -7.53 -0.13 5.12
CA PRO A 36 -8.92 -0.57 4.99
C PRO A 36 -9.82 0.56 4.51
N ASP A 37 -10.98 0.21 3.94
CA ASP A 37 -12.03 1.15 3.50
C ASP A 37 -11.50 2.23 2.53
N ALA A 38 -10.58 1.85 1.63
CA ALA A 38 -9.95 2.72 0.63
C ALA A 38 -9.71 1.98 -0.68
N GLY A 39 -10.00 2.63 -1.79
CA GLY A 39 -9.73 2.17 -3.14
C GLY A 39 -8.38 2.65 -3.68
N HIS A 40 -8.35 2.84 -5.00
CA HIS A 40 -7.14 3.17 -5.75
C HIS A 40 -6.49 4.49 -5.31
N TRP A 41 -7.30 5.45 -4.86
CA TRP A 41 -6.86 6.80 -4.53
C TRP A 41 -6.73 6.95 -3.01
N VAL A 42 -6.06 5.98 -2.38
CA VAL A 42 -5.95 5.83 -0.91
C VAL A 42 -5.60 7.12 -0.16
N MET A 43 -4.73 7.97 -0.71
CA MET A 43 -4.32 9.23 -0.09
C MET A 43 -5.43 10.28 -0.01
N TYR A 44 -6.45 10.16 -0.87
CA TYR A 44 -7.61 11.05 -0.90
C TYR A 44 -8.82 10.43 -0.20
N GLU A 45 -8.96 9.11 -0.28
CA GLU A 45 -10.09 8.38 0.30
C GLU A 45 -9.95 8.19 1.82
N GLN A 46 -8.74 7.89 2.29
CA GLN A 46 -8.42 7.72 3.72
C GLN A 46 -7.16 8.54 4.10
N PRO A 47 -7.22 9.88 4.04
CA PRO A 47 -6.05 10.75 4.17
C PRO A 47 -5.31 10.59 5.51
N ASP A 48 -6.05 10.46 6.62
CA ASP A 48 -5.45 10.33 7.95
C ASP A 48 -4.74 8.98 8.13
N ALA A 49 -5.37 7.89 7.68
CA ALA A 49 -4.79 6.55 7.74
C ALA A 49 -3.57 6.44 6.82
N TYR A 50 -3.67 6.98 5.60
CA TYR A 50 -2.55 7.05 4.66
C TYR A 50 -1.38 7.84 5.22
N LEU A 51 -1.62 9.06 5.74
CA LEU A 51 -0.57 9.91 6.31
C LEU A 51 0.09 9.23 7.52
N SER A 52 -0.69 8.60 8.40
CA SER A 52 -0.15 7.84 9.53
C SER A 52 0.78 6.71 9.06
N ALA A 53 0.36 5.90 8.08
CA ALA A 53 1.15 4.82 7.51
C ALA A 53 2.43 5.35 6.85
N LEU A 54 2.32 6.41 6.04
CA LEU A 54 3.46 7.05 5.38
C LEU A 54 4.49 7.56 6.40
N MET A 55 4.03 8.27 7.44
CA MET A 55 4.91 8.81 8.47
C MET A 55 5.58 7.73 9.32
N GLN A 56 4.93 6.58 9.53
CA GLN A 56 5.56 5.42 10.15
C GLN A 56 6.68 4.89 9.26
N MET A 57 6.38 4.63 7.99
CA MET A 57 7.36 4.06 7.06
C MET A 57 8.58 4.96 6.82
N LEU A 58 8.44 6.29 6.87
CA LEU A 58 9.56 7.22 6.66
C LEU A 58 10.52 7.33 7.85
N ARG A 59 10.13 6.85 9.04
CA ARG A 59 10.97 6.88 10.24
C ARG A 59 11.89 5.67 10.35
N ASP A 60 11.50 4.57 9.73
CA ASP A 60 12.28 3.34 9.58
C ASP A 60 13.20 3.43 8.35
#